data_AF-A0A1W9WJ75-F1
#
_entry.id   AF-A0A1W9WJ75-F1
#
_cell.length_a   1.000
_cell.length_b   1.000
_cell.length_c   1.000
_cell.angle_alpha   90.00
_cell.angle_beta   90.00
_cell.angle_gamma   90.00
#
_symmetry.space_group_name_H-M   'P 1'
#
loop_
_entity.id
_entity.type
_entity.pdbx_description
1 polymer ?
#
loop_
_entity_poly.entity_id
_entity_poly.type
_entity_poly.pdbx_seq_one_letter_code
_entity_poly.pdbx_strand_id
1 'polypeptide(L)'
;MALPVFWYHQQAFGNPFTTGSYELTKFALVHIPSILMKMWHDFLAPKEFLFIAPFIIIGIIHLWTTDKKSSIALFLWFIAIVGFHLPYSGFSLRELLSVFPILALYSGIGVVYLLTSIPMLLNKGVQINKGVQKINPLHVQIICLILIALIFLWRSNYVLTIATHPGFTTYGYLNTEHRQAFEQIEALTPPTALIGASLNGGAVQLYANRTIIRPAYWTVPEWLRFVDLAFNDGYPLYMLMDGSEMGQPFEAIQNDYQLVEVGILPMTYFIAGSGYNQDVVLYQVLR
;
A
#
# COMPACT_ATOMS: atom_id res chain seq x y z
N MET A 1 -26.78 5.49 1.01
CA MET A 1 -26.20 4.85 -0.21
C MET A 1 -25.97 3.34 -0.07
N ALA A 2 -26.38 2.66 1.02
CA ALA A 2 -26.11 1.23 1.22
C ALA A 2 -27.16 0.27 0.62
N LEU A 3 -28.40 0.73 0.36
CA LEU A 3 -29.49 -0.10 -0.15
C LEU A 3 -29.19 -0.79 -1.49
N PRO A 4 -28.62 -0.12 -2.52
CA PRO A 4 -28.25 -0.78 -3.77
C PRO A 4 -27.21 -1.89 -3.58
N VAL A 5 -26.27 -1.72 -2.64
CA VAL A 5 -25.22 -2.70 -2.34
C VAL A 5 -25.83 -3.94 -1.69
N PHE A 6 -26.71 -3.75 -0.71
CA PHE A 6 -27.40 -4.87 -0.06
C PHE A 6 -28.29 -5.65 -1.03
N TRP A 7 -28.97 -4.95 -1.95
CA TRP A 7 -29.76 -5.60 -2.99
C TRP A 7 -28.89 -6.42 -3.94
N TYR A 8 -27.76 -5.87 -4.38
CA TYR A 8 -26.79 -6.60 -5.20
C TYR A 8 -26.24 -7.83 -4.48
N HIS A 9 -25.85 -7.72 -3.20
CA HIS A 9 -25.35 -8.87 -2.43
C HIS A 9 -26.41 -9.95 -2.21
N GLN A 10 -27.66 -9.55 -1.99
CA GLN A 10 -28.77 -10.49 -1.90
C GLN A 10 -28.94 -11.28 -3.21
N GLN A 11 -28.80 -10.63 -4.37
CA GLN A 11 -28.94 -11.27 -5.68
C GLN A 11 -27.72 -12.12 -6.04
N ALA A 12 -26.50 -11.64 -5.78
CA ALA A 12 -25.26 -12.31 -6.18
C ALA A 12 -24.82 -13.42 -5.20
N PHE A 13 -25.05 -13.23 -3.90
CA PHE A 13 -24.51 -14.11 -2.84
C PHE A 13 -25.60 -14.71 -1.94
N GLY A 14 -26.88 -14.45 -2.21
CA GLY A 14 -28.02 -15.00 -1.46
C GLY A 14 -28.26 -14.36 -0.08
N ASN A 15 -27.44 -13.40 0.34
CA ASN A 15 -27.54 -12.73 1.64
C ASN A 15 -26.95 -11.31 1.52
N PRO A 16 -27.61 -10.26 2.04
CA PRO A 16 -27.16 -8.87 1.83
C PRO A 16 -25.85 -8.55 2.58
N PHE A 17 -25.51 -9.35 3.59
CA PHE A 17 -24.31 -9.20 4.42
C PHE A 17 -23.17 -10.12 3.98
N THR A 18 -23.42 -11.06 3.07
CA THR A 18 -22.34 -11.85 2.47
C THR A 18 -21.61 -10.98 1.46
N THR A 19 -20.38 -10.63 1.78
CA THR A 19 -19.45 -10.04 0.83
C THR A 19 -18.72 -11.16 0.11
N GLY A 20 -18.52 -11.05 -1.21
CA GLY A 20 -17.58 -11.92 -1.96
C GLY A 20 -16.11 -11.73 -1.56
N SER A 21 -15.85 -11.09 -0.43
CA SER A 21 -14.55 -10.72 0.10
C SER A 21 -14.48 -11.14 1.56
N TYR A 22 -13.42 -11.87 1.91
CA TYR A 22 -13.16 -12.29 3.28
C TYR A 22 -12.67 -11.14 4.18
N GLU A 23 -12.65 -9.88 3.71
CA GLU A 23 -12.15 -8.73 4.46
C GLU A 23 -12.97 -8.43 5.73
N LEU A 24 -14.28 -8.68 5.74
CA LEU A 24 -15.10 -8.51 6.95
C LEU A 24 -14.66 -9.44 8.09
N THR A 25 -14.17 -10.64 7.78
CA THR A 25 -13.68 -11.59 8.79
C THR A 25 -12.41 -11.12 9.50
N LYS A 26 -11.72 -10.11 8.94
CA LYS A 26 -10.52 -9.50 9.54
C LYS A 26 -10.85 -8.50 10.64
N PHE A 27 -12.12 -8.14 10.84
CA PHE A 27 -12.55 -7.21 11.88
C PHE A 27 -12.85 -7.96 13.19
N ALA A 28 -12.04 -7.72 14.21
CA ALA A 28 -12.29 -8.22 15.56
C ALA A 28 -11.70 -7.30 16.63
N LEU A 29 -12.43 -7.11 17.74
CA LEU A 29 -11.99 -6.26 18.85
C LEU A 29 -10.68 -6.75 19.50
N VAL A 30 -10.38 -8.05 19.39
CA VAL A 30 -9.14 -8.66 19.90
C VAL A 30 -7.89 -8.09 19.20
N HIS A 31 -8.02 -7.55 17.99
CA HIS A 31 -6.90 -6.95 17.25
C HIS A 31 -6.54 -5.54 17.72
N ILE A 32 -7.41 -4.85 18.47
CA ILE A 32 -7.20 -3.45 18.85
C ILE A 32 -5.83 -3.21 19.50
N PRO A 33 -5.36 -4.00 20.49
CA PRO A 33 -4.07 -3.74 21.13
C PRO A 33 -2.89 -3.93 20.18
N SER A 34 -2.90 -4.97 19.35
CA SER A 34 -1.80 -5.23 18.41
C SER A 34 -1.75 -4.20 17.30
N ILE A 35 -2.92 -3.76 16.80
CA ILE A 35 -3.01 -2.71 15.79
C ILE A 35 -2.62 -1.34 16.36
N LEU A 36 -2.98 -1.02 17.61
CA LEU A 36 -2.50 0.20 18.28
C LEU A 36 -0.97 0.23 18.39
N MET A 37 -0.36 -0.87 18.82
CA MET A 37 1.10 -0.97 18.93
C MET A 37 1.79 -0.88 17.56
N LYS A 38 1.24 -1.57 16.55
CA LYS A 38 1.72 -1.47 15.17
C LYS A 38 1.60 -0.05 14.64
N MET A 39 0.45 0.60 14.81
CA MET A 39 0.21 1.98 14.40
C MET A 39 1.21 2.93 15.07
N TRP A 40 1.45 2.78 16.38
CA TRP A 40 2.44 3.59 17.09
C TRP A 40 3.86 3.41 16.55
N HIS A 41 4.26 2.15 16.32
CA HIS A 41 5.56 1.82 15.77
C HIS A 41 5.75 2.39 14.35
N ASP A 42 4.77 2.17 13.47
CA ASP A 42 4.78 2.66 12.09
C ASP A 42 4.76 4.19 12.06
N PHE A 43 3.92 4.83 12.89
CA PHE A 43 3.81 6.29 12.96
C PHE A 43 5.13 6.96 13.39
N LEU A 44 5.82 6.37 14.36
CA LEU A 44 7.11 6.85 14.86
C LEU A 44 8.32 6.31 14.09
N ALA A 45 8.11 5.65 12.95
CA ALA A 45 9.22 5.29 12.10
C ALA A 45 9.92 6.56 11.57
N PRO A 46 11.26 6.58 11.46
CA PRO A 46 12.00 7.75 10.95
C PRO A 46 11.56 8.21 9.55
N LYS A 47 11.11 7.27 8.72
CA LYS A 47 10.58 7.54 7.37
C LYS A 47 9.15 8.09 7.36
N GLU A 48 8.43 7.99 8.48
CA GLU A 48 7.04 8.44 8.63
C GLU A 48 6.97 9.79 9.38
N PHE A 49 6.39 9.83 10.58
CA PHE A 49 6.06 11.09 11.27
C PHE A 49 7.00 11.44 12.43
N LEU A 50 8.02 10.62 12.74
CA LEU A 50 8.89 10.80 13.91
C LEU A 50 9.43 12.23 14.05
N PHE A 51 10.02 12.78 12.99
CA PHE A 51 10.61 14.13 13.01
C PHE A 51 9.59 15.25 12.94
N ILE A 52 8.35 14.94 12.57
CA ILE A 52 7.25 15.90 12.43
C ILE A 52 6.40 15.92 13.70
N ALA A 53 6.44 14.86 14.51
CA ALA A 53 5.65 14.67 15.72
C ALA A 53 5.73 15.84 16.71
N PRO A 54 6.90 16.46 17.00
CA PRO A 54 6.96 17.62 17.89
C PRO A 54 6.11 18.79 17.38
N PHE A 55 6.16 19.07 16.08
CA PHE A 55 5.36 20.14 15.46
C PHE A 55 3.87 19.81 15.50
N ILE A 56 3.50 18.54 15.29
CA ILE A 56 2.10 18.09 15.42
C ILE A 56 1.59 18.34 16.84
N ILE A 57 2.34 17.91 17.86
CA ILE A 57 1.96 18.07 19.28
C ILE A 57 1.77 19.56 19.62
N ILE A 58 2.72 20.41 19.23
CA ILE A 58 2.65 21.85 19.47
C ILE A 58 1.45 22.46 18.75
N GLY A 59 1.19 22.05 17.50
CA GLY A 59 0.05 22.51 16.72
C GLY A 59 -1.29 22.10 17.34
N ILE A 60 -1.40 20.89 17.87
CA ILE A 60 -2.60 20.42 18.59
C ILE A 60 -2.82 21.29 19.83
N ILE A 61 -1.80 21.50 20.66
CA ILE A 61 -1.91 22.31 21.89
C ILE A 61 -2.27 23.77 21.54
N HIS A 62 -1.63 24.34 20.54
CA HIS A 62 -1.89 25.71 20.13
C HIS A 62 -3.30 25.88 19.56
N LEU A 63 -3.76 24.98 18.68
CA LEU A 63 -5.11 25.05 18.14
C LEU A 63 -6.16 24.82 19.23
N TRP A 64 -5.93 23.89 20.15
CA TRP A 64 -6.84 23.65 21.28
C TRP A 64 -7.04 24.89 22.15
N THR A 65 -5.99 25.68 22.35
CA THR A 65 -6.03 26.90 23.18
C THR A 65 -6.58 28.13 22.44
N THR A 66 -6.48 28.18 21.12
CA THR A 66 -6.89 29.34 20.30
C THR A 66 -8.25 29.16 19.62
N ASP A 67 -8.54 27.97 19.10
CA ASP A 67 -9.81 27.59 18.48
C ASP A 67 -10.20 26.15 18.86
N LYS A 68 -10.80 26.04 20.04
CA LYS A 68 -11.26 24.78 20.61
C LYS A 68 -12.30 24.08 19.72
N LYS A 69 -13.14 24.80 18.98
CA LYS A 69 -14.18 24.19 18.13
C LYS A 69 -13.55 23.45 16.97
N SER A 70 -12.63 24.11 16.26
CA SER A 70 -11.89 23.48 15.16
C SER A 70 -11.05 22.31 15.65
N SER A 71 -10.38 22.45 16.80
CA SER A 71 -9.60 21.36 17.39
C SER A 71 -10.45 20.13 17.75
N ILE A 72 -11.64 20.33 18.35
CA ILE A 72 -12.58 19.23 18.64
C ILE A 72 -13.05 18.56 17.35
N ALA A 73 -13.40 19.33 16.31
CA ALA A 73 -13.86 18.77 15.04
C ALA A 73 -12.78 17.87 14.40
N LEU A 74 -11.53 18.32 14.36
CA LEU A 74 -10.40 17.55 13.84
C LEU A 74 -10.09 16.32 14.71
N PHE A 75 -10.23 16.44 16.03
CA PHE A 75 -10.03 15.32 16.95
C PHE A 75 -11.11 14.24 16.80
N LEU A 76 -12.38 14.64 16.66
CA LEU A 76 -13.48 13.70 16.40
C LEU A 76 -13.32 13.00 15.05
N TRP A 77 -12.87 13.73 14.02
CA TRP A 77 -12.52 13.13 12.74
C TRP A 77 -11.42 12.07 12.91
N PHE A 78 -10.31 12.43 13.56
CA PHE A 78 -9.21 11.51 13.84
C PHE A 78 -9.69 10.24 14.56
N ILE A 79 -10.48 10.40 15.64
CA ILE A 79 -11.05 9.27 16.39
C ILE A 79 -11.94 8.40 15.50
N ALA A 80 -12.80 9.00 14.67
CA ALA A 80 -13.71 8.23 13.82
C ALA A 80 -12.96 7.34 12.83
N ILE A 81 -11.92 7.88 12.18
CA ILE A 81 -11.11 7.09 11.23
C ILE A 81 -10.29 6.03 11.97
N VAL A 82 -9.54 6.43 13.00
CA VAL A 82 -8.66 5.51 13.72
C VAL A 82 -9.50 4.40 14.35
N GLY A 83 -10.58 4.75 15.05
CA GLY A 83 -11.49 3.80 15.71
C GLY A 83 -12.09 2.78 14.74
N PHE A 84 -12.40 3.17 13.51
CA PHE A 84 -12.85 2.24 12.47
C PHE A 84 -11.77 1.23 12.08
N HIS A 85 -10.50 1.65 12.02
CA HIS A 85 -9.38 0.79 11.60
C HIS A 85 -8.76 -0.04 12.73
N LEU A 86 -8.94 0.34 14.01
CA LEU A 86 -8.39 -0.42 15.15
C LEU A 86 -8.78 -1.91 15.18
N PRO A 87 -10.03 -2.33 14.90
CA PRO A 87 -10.39 -3.75 14.90
C PRO A 87 -9.93 -4.50 13.63
N TYR A 88 -9.35 -3.84 12.63
CA TYR A 88 -9.02 -4.45 11.34
C TYR A 88 -7.60 -5.06 11.35
N SER A 89 -7.49 -6.39 11.29
CA SER A 89 -6.19 -7.08 11.33
C SER A 89 -5.31 -6.82 10.11
N GLY A 90 -5.89 -6.46 8.97
CA GLY A 90 -5.18 -6.12 7.74
C GLY A 90 -4.58 -4.71 7.72
N PHE A 91 -4.66 -3.96 8.83
CA PHE A 91 -4.28 -2.55 8.91
C PHE A 91 -2.85 -2.29 8.43
N SER A 92 -2.69 -1.30 7.56
CA SER A 92 -1.45 -0.59 7.25
C SER A 92 -1.62 0.91 7.45
N LEU A 93 -0.50 1.63 7.60
CA LEU A 93 -0.51 3.08 7.81
C LEU A 93 -1.16 3.84 6.64
N ARG A 94 -1.15 3.24 5.44
CA ARG A 94 -1.78 3.79 4.23
C ARG A 94 -3.29 3.96 4.39
N GLU A 95 -3.94 3.15 5.22
CA GLU A 95 -5.38 3.22 5.47
C GLU A 95 -5.74 4.50 6.24
N LEU A 96 -4.75 5.15 6.88
CA LEU A 96 -4.88 6.46 7.52
C LEU A 96 -4.54 7.63 6.58
N LEU A 97 -4.46 7.44 5.27
CA LEU A 97 -4.11 8.52 4.32
C LEU A 97 -5.04 9.73 4.45
N SER A 98 -6.31 9.51 4.80
CA SER A 98 -7.29 10.56 5.06
C SER A 98 -7.05 11.37 6.34
N VAL A 99 -6.22 10.86 7.26
CA VAL A 99 -5.78 11.57 8.48
C VAL A 99 -4.57 12.48 8.19
N PHE A 100 -3.78 12.19 7.15
CA PHE A 100 -2.54 12.90 6.87
C PHE A 100 -2.72 14.42 6.67
N PRO A 101 -3.78 14.92 6.00
CA PRO A 101 -4.02 16.36 5.91
C PRO A 101 -4.20 17.04 7.26
N ILE A 102 -4.82 16.36 8.24
CA ILE A 102 -5.01 16.89 9.59
C ILE A 102 -3.65 17.01 10.30
N LEU A 103 -2.80 15.99 10.17
CA LEU A 103 -1.45 16.01 10.73
C LEU A 103 -0.57 17.08 10.08
N ALA A 104 -0.69 17.26 8.76
CA ALA A 104 -0.01 18.32 8.03
C ALA A 104 -0.45 19.70 8.52
N LEU A 105 -1.76 19.91 8.73
CA LEU A 105 -2.30 21.16 9.30
C LEU A 105 -1.74 21.42 10.70
N TYR A 106 -1.80 20.44 11.60
CA TYR A 106 -1.23 20.59 12.95
C TYR A 106 0.28 20.88 12.90
N SER A 107 1.02 20.16 12.06
CA SER A 107 2.45 20.42 11.87
C SER A 107 2.71 21.86 11.42
N GLY A 108 1.97 22.35 10.42
CA GLY A 108 2.09 23.73 9.92
C GLY A 108 1.81 24.77 11.00
N ILE A 109 0.72 24.59 11.77
CA ILE A 109 0.38 25.46 12.91
C ILE A 109 1.52 25.45 13.94
N GLY A 110 2.04 24.27 14.28
CA GLY A 110 3.13 24.14 15.26
C GLY A 110 4.42 24.82 14.81
N VAL A 111 4.79 24.69 13.53
CA VAL A 111 5.95 25.38 12.93
C VAL A 111 5.77 26.90 13.00
N VAL A 112 4.61 27.42 12.58
CA VAL A 112 4.33 28.86 12.62
C VAL A 112 4.36 29.40 14.06
N TYR A 113 3.74 28.68 15.00
CA TYR A 113 3.75 29.07 16.41
C TYR A 113 5.18 29.13 16.98
N LEU A 114 6.01 28.14 16.68
CA LEU A 114 7.41 28.15 17.13
C LEU A 114 8.20 29.31 16.54
N LEU A 115 8.09 29.53 15.23
CA LEU A 115 8.84 30.59 14.55
C LEU A 115 8.43 31.98 15.01
N THR A 116 7.13 32.20 15.22
CA THR A 116 6.60 33.48 15.74
C THR A 116 6.92 33.69 17.22
N SER A 117 7.20 32.63 17.97
CA SER A 117 7.62 32.70 19.39
C SER A 117 9.11 33.05 19.57
N ILE A 118 9.96 32.84 18.54
CA ILE A 118 11.41 33.10 18.60
C ILE A 118 11.75 34.54 19.05
N PRO A 119 11.17 35.63 18.47
CA PRO A 119 11.46 37.00 18.91
C PRO A 119 11.13 37.22 20.39
N MET A 120 10.02 36.66 20.89
CA MET A 120 9.61 36.78 22.28
C MET A 120 10.61 36.08 23.23
N LEU A 121 11.06 34.88 22.85
CA LEU A 121 12.04 34.11 23.63
C LEU A 121 13.42 34.80 23.66
N LEU A 122 13.88 35.30 22.52
CA LEU A 122 15.15 36.03 22.43
C LEU A 122 15.12 37.32 23.24
N ASN A 123 14.03 38.09 23.18
CA ASN A 123 13.90 39.33 23.95
C ASN A 123 13.85 39.09 25.47
N LYS A 124 13.22 37.99 25.93
CA LYS A 124 13.25 37.58 27.35
C LYS A 124 14.64 37.12 27.80
N GLY A 125 15.36 36.38 26.96
CA GLY A 125 16.72 35.89 27.27
C GLY A 125 17.79 36.98 27.29
N VAL A 126 17.70 37.97 26.41
CA VAL A 126 18.65 39.10 26.33
C VAL A 126 18.55 40.03 27.56
N GLN A 127 17.39 40.11 28.23
CA GLN A 127 17.27 40.85 29.49
C GLN A 127 18.12 40.25 30.63
N ILE A 128 18.46 38.96 30.57
CA ILE A 128 19.20 38.26 31.63
C ILE A 128 20.72 38.48 31.50
N ASN A 129 21.24 38.72 30.28
CA ASN A 129 22.67 38.89 30.02
C ASN A 129 22.97 40.19 29.26
N LYS A 130 23.30 41.27 29.99
CA LYS A 130 23.58 42.62 29.47
C LYS A 130 24.83 42.76 28.57
N GLY A 131 25.50 41.67 28.20
CA GLY A 131 26.77 41.71 27.45
C GLY A 131 26.77 41.04 26.07
N VAL A 132 25.68 40.42 25.63
CA VAL A 132 25.65 39.65 24.37
C VAL A 132 25.16 40.53 23.22
N GLN A 133 25.89 40.51 22.09
CA GLN A 133 25.48 41.17 20.85
C GLN A 133 24.05 40.74 20.47
N LYS A 134 23.22 41.73 20.11
CA LYS A 134 21.80 41.51 19.79
C LYS A 134 21.67 40.68 18.51
N ILE A 135 21.43 39.38 18.65
CA ILE A 135 21.12 38.50 17.51
C ILE A 135 19.77 38.92 16.92
N ASN A 136 19.73 39.16 15.61
CA ASN A 136 18.49 39.52 14.92
C ASN A 136 17.58 38.28 14.81
N PRO A 137 16.34 38.31 15.36
CA PRO A 137 15.44 37.17 15.39
C PRO A 137 15.11 36.60 14.01
N LEU A 138 15.17 37.43 12.96
CA LEU A 138 14.96 37.00 11.58
C LEU A 138 16.01 35.97 11.14
N HIS A 139 17.28 36.14 11.54
CA HIS A 139 18.33 35.18 11.18
C HIS A 139 18.09 33.83 11.85
N VAL A 140 17.67 33.84 13.12
CA VAL A 140 17.34 32.60 13.85
C VAL A 140 16.14 31.91 13.22
N GLN A 141 15.09 32.65 12.85
CA GLN A 141 13.93 32.10 12.13
C GLN A 141 14.33 31.45 10.80
N ILE A 142 15.17 32.13 9.99
CA ILE A 142 15.67 31.59 8.72
C ILE A 142 16.48 30.31 8.94
N ILE A 143 17.38 30.29 9.92
CA ILE A 143 18.18 29.11 10.26
C ILE A 143 17.25 27.95 10.69
N CYS A 144 16.27 28.21 11.56
CA CYS A 144 15.29 27.20 11.96
C CYS A 144 14.50 26.66 10.77
N LEU A 145 14.06 27.53 9.85
CA LEU A 145 13.37 27.12 8.63
C LEU A 145 14.24 26.23 7.74
N ILE A 146 15.52 26.60 7.55
CA ILE A 146 16.48 25.79 6.79
C ILE A 146 16.66 24.41 7.43
N LEU A 147 16.84 24.35 8.76
CA LEU A 147 16.99 23.08 9.46
C LEU A 147 15.75 22.19 9.35
N ILE A 148 14.55 22.76 9.48
CA ILE A 148 13.28 22.04 9.28
C ILE A 148 13.20 21.51 7.84
N ALA A 149 13.53 22.34 6.85
CA ALA A 149 13.52 21.93 5.44
C ALA A 149 14.52 20.80 5.17
N LEU A 150 15.73 20.86 5.74
CA LEU A 150 16.73 19.80 5.62
C LEU A 150 16.27 18.48 6.25
N ILE A 151 15.62 18.53 7.42
CA ILE A 151 15.03 17.34 8.06
C ILE A 151 13.96 16.72 7.16
N PHE A 152 13.09 17.54 6.55
CA PHE A 152 12.05 17.05 5.65
C PHE A 152 12.60 16.48 4.35
N LEU A 153 13.63 17.10 3.78
CA LEU A 153 14.36 16.59 2.61
C LEU A 153 15.02 15.25 2.93
N TRP A 154 15.73 15.15 4.05
CA TRP A 154 16.39 13.92 4.48
C TRP A 154 15.38 12.79 4.70
N ARG A 155 14.27 13.07 5.39
CA ARG A 155 13.16 12.12 5.58
C ARG A 155 12.54 11.68 4.24
N SER A 156 12.36 12.61 3.31
CA SER A 156 11.73 12.34 2.01
C SER A 156 12.67 11.61 1.04
N ASN A 157 13.99 11.69 1.25
CA ASN A 157 14.98 11.07 0.37
C ASN A 157 14.75 9.55 0.19
N TYR A 158 14.36 8.84 1.25
CA TYR A 158 14.03 7.43 1.16
C TYR A 158 12.90 7.17 0.15
N VAL A 159 11.81 7.93 0.23
CA VAL A 159 10.66 7.79 -0.68
C VAL A 159 11.03 8.22 -2.09
N LEU A 160 11.77 9.32 -2.24
CA LEU A 160 12.19 9.85 -3.54
C LEU A 160 13.13 8.91 -4.30
N THR A 161 13.92 8.12 -3.57
CA THR A 161 14.88 7.17 -4.16
C THR A 161 14.36 5.73 -4.17
N ILE A 162 13.17 5.45 -3.63
CA ILE A 162 12.70 4.07 -3.49
C ILE A 162 12.54 3.37 -4.86
N ALA A 163 12.08 4.10 -5.87
CA ALA A 163 11.91 3.57 -7.23
C ALA A 163 13.23 3.21 -7.91
N THR A 164 14.36 3.78 -7.47
CA THR A 164 15.69 3.46 -8.01
C THR A 164 16.34 2.27 -7.31
N HIS A 165 15.71 1.71 -6.27
CA HIS A 165 16.26 0.55 -5.57
C HIS A 165 15.96 -0.74 -6.38
N PRO A 166 16.99 -1.57 -6.71
CA PRO A 166 16.81 -2.78 -7.52
C PRO A 166 15.81 -3.79 -6.93
N GLY A 167 15.67 -3.82 -5.61
CA GLY A 167 14.74 -4.69 -4.89
C GLY A 167 13.36 -4.08 -4.63
N PHE A 168 13.03 -2.94 -5.23
CA PHE A 168 11.71 -2.32 -5.06
C PHE A 168 10.65 -3.07 -5.86
N THR A 169 9.95 -3.97 -5.17
CA THR A 169 8.84 -4.77 -5.69
C THR A 169 7.55 -4.28 -5.04
N THR A 170 6.72 -3.57 -5.82
CA THR A 170 5.39 -3.18 -5.36
C THR A 170 4.36 -3.52 -6.41
N TYR A 171 3.12 -3.66 -5.97
CA TYR A 171 2.01 -3.94 -6.86
C TYR A 171 1.91 -2.85 -7.95
N GLY A 172 2.11 -3.24 -9.21
CA GLY A 172 2.03 -2.35 -10.37
C GLY A 172 3.34 -1.66 -10.78
N TYR A 173 4.43 -1.79 -10.02
CA TYR A 173 5.75 -1.31 -10.47
C TYR A 173 6.52 -2.43 -11.18
N LEU A 174 7.01 -2.15 -12.39
CA LEU A 174 7.87 -3.05 -13.14
C LEU A 174 9.24 -2.40 -13.35
N ASN A 175 10.31 -3.14 -13.06
CA ASN A 175 11.63 -2.79 -13.54
C ASN A 175 11.78 -3.22 -15.02
N THR A 176 12.93 -2.91 -15.62
CA THR A 176 13.21 -3.24 -17.02
C THR A 176 13.18 -4.75 -17.29
N GLU A 177 13.69 -5.57 -16.36
CA GLU A 177 13.72 -7.04 -16.51
C GLU A 177 12.31 -7.62 -16.50
N HIS A 178 11.44 -7.18 -15.58
CA HIS A 178 10.05 -7.61 -15.52
C HIS A 178 9.30 -7.19 -16.78
N ARG A 179 9.58 -5.98 -17.30
CA ARG A 179 8.98 -5.52 -18.55
C ARG A 179 9.35 -6.43 -19.72
N GLN A 180 10.63 -6.77 -19.84
CA GLN A 180 11.13 -7.70 -20.85
C GLN A 180 10.53 -9.10 -20.67
N ALA A 181 10.33 -9.57 -19.44
CA ALA A 181 9.67 -10.83 -19.16
C ALA A 181 8.22 -10.87 -19.70
N PHE A 182 7.45 -9.80 -19.58
CA PHE A 182 6.10 -9.74 -20.19
C PHE A 182 6.14 -9.70 -21.73
N GLU A 183 7.12 -9.00 -22.31
CA GLU A 183 7.34 -9.01 -23.77
C GLU A 183 7.74 -10.42 -24.26
N GLN A 184 8.50 -11.17 -23.46
CA GLN A 184 8.80 -12.57 -23.74
C GLN A 184 7.55 -13.46 -23.65
N ILE A 185 6.63 -13.23 -22.71
CA ILE A 185 5.34 -13.94 -22.69
C ILE A 185 4.57 -13.69 -23.99
N GLU A 186 4.55 -12.45 -24.50
CA GLU A 186 3.93 -12.14 -25.78
C GLU A 186 4.59 -12.91 -26.94
N ALA A 187 5.92 -12.98 -26.96
CA ALA A 187 6.66 -13.70 -28.00
C ALA A 187 6.48 -15.23 -27.92
N LEU A 188 6.35 -15.79 -26.71
CA LEU A 188 6.27 -17.23 -26.45
C LEU A 188 4.87 -17.81 -26.58
N THR A 189 3.83 -16.98 -26.62
CA THR A 189 2.43 -17.43 -26.62
C THR A 189 1.66 -16.88 -27.82
N PRO A 190 0.72 -17.63 -28.40
CA PRO A 190 -0.14 -17.13 -29.46
C PRO A 190 -1.08 -16.01 -28.94
N PRO A 191 -1.54 -15.08 -29.79
CA PRO A 191 -2.39 -13.96 -29.37
C PRO A 191 -3.70 -14.35 -28.66
N THR A 192 -4.22 -15.55 -28.94
CA THR A 192 -5.44 -16.09 -28.33
C THR A 192 -5.20 -16.86 -27.03
N ALA A 193 -3.95 -16.92 -26.54
CA ALA A 193 -3.63 -17.70 -25.36
C ALA A 193 -4.34 -17.20 -24.11
N LEU A 194 -4.79 -18.16 -23.30
CA LEU A 194 -5.28 -17.96 -21.95
C LEU A 194 -4.15 -18.26 -20.97
N ILE A 195 -3.82 -17.30 -20.10
CA ILE A 195 -2.73 -17.45 -19.13
C ILE A 195 -3.30 -17.48 -17.71
N GLY A 196 -3.16 -18.64 -17.07
CA GLY A 196 -3.38 -18.81 -15.64
C GLY A 196 -2.27 -18.12 -14.86
N ALA A 197 -2.62 -17.09 -14.10
CA ALA A 197 -1.67 -16.31 -13.30
C ALA A 197 -2.29 -15.87 -11.98
N SER A 198 -1.42 -15.59 -11.01
CA SER A 198 -1.80 -15.01 -9.72
C SER A 198 -1.94 -13.49 -9.81
N LEU A 199 -1.09 -12.73 -9.12
CA LEU A 199 -1.14 -11.29 -9.00
C LEU A 199 -0.46 -10.54 -10.15
N ASN A 200 0.29 -11.20 -11.04
CA ASN A 200 0.74 -10.57 -12.29
C ASN A 200 -0.34 -10.53 -13.38
N GLY A 201 -1.55 -11.06 -13.17
CA GLY A 201 -2.59 -11.11 -14.21
C GLY A 201 -2.88 -9.75 -14.87
N GLY A 202 -2.92 -8.66 -14.11
CA GLY A 202 -3.08 -7.32 -14.69
C GLY A 202 -1.91 -6.90 -15.59
N ALA A 203 -0.68 -7.25 -15.21
CA ALA A 203 0.52 -6.95 -15.99
C ALA A 203 0.62 -7.81 -17.25
N VAL A 204 0.25 -9.10 -17.18
CA VAL A 204 0.14 -9.98 -18.35
C VAL A 204 -0.85 -9.41 -19.35
N GLN A 205 -2.05 -9.01 -18.91
CA GLN A 205 -3.05 -8.42 -19.79
C GLN A 205 -2.56 -7.12 -20.44
N LEU A 206 -1.92 -6.24 -19.66
CA LEU A 206 -1.49 -4.93 -20.13
C LEU A 206 -0.25 -4.98 -21.04
N TYR A 207 0.70 -5.86 -20.74
CA TYR A 207 2.03 -5.82 -21.36
C TYR A 207 2.34 -7.00 -22.27
N ALA A 208 1.73 -8.16 -22.03
CA ALA A 208 1.81 -9.29 -22.95
C ALA A 208 0.59 -9.37 -23.89
N ASN A 209 -0.45 -8.56 -23.64
CA ASN A 209 -1.70 -8.55 -24.40
C ASN A 209 -2.31 -9.96 -24.52
N ARG A 210 -2.43 -10.66 -23.39
CA ARG A 210 -3.06 -11.99 -23.29
C ARG A 210 -4.23 -11.98 -22.32
N THR A 211 -5.20 -12.84 -22.60
CA THR A 211 -6.34 -13.03 -21.70
C THR A 211 -5.87 -13.77 -20.45
N ILE A 212 -6.28 -13.29 -19.29
CA ILE A 212 -5.90 -13.87 -18.01
C ILE A 212 -7.04 -14.65 -17.39
N ILE A 213 -6.66 -15.66 -16.62
CA ILE A 213 -7.54 -16.42 -15.74
C ILE A 213 -6.85 -16.55 -14.38
N ARG A 214 -7.62 -16.57 -13.30
CA ARG A 214 -7.09 -16.62 -11.92
C ARG A 214 -7.61 -17.88 -11.23
N PRO A 215 -7.03 -19.06 -11.54
CA PRO A 215 -7.61 -20.33 -11.15
C PRO A 215 -7.53 -20.60 -9.64
N ALA A 216 -6.67 -19.88 -8.92
CA ALA A 216 -6.51 -19.99 -7.46
C ALA A 216 -7.80 -19.70 -6.66
N TYR A 217 -8.79 -19.03 -7.26
CA TYR A 217 -10.07 -18.71 -6.62
C TYR A 217 -11.21 -19.66 -7.01
N TRP A 218 -10.91 -20.70 -7.79
CA TRP A 218 -11.87 -21.71 -8.22
C TRP A 218 -11.64 -23.01 -7.45
N THR A 219 -12.71 -23.77 -7.27
CA THR A 219 -12.57 -25.15 -6.82
C THR A 219 -11.87 -25.98 -7.90
N VAL A 220 -11.19 -27.06 -7.51
CA VAL A 220 -10.53 -27.97 -8.47
C VAL A 220 -11.48 -28.44 -9.58
N PRO A 221 -12.74 -28.86 -9.31
CA PRO A 221 -13.67 -29.24 -10.36
C PRO A 221 -14.04 -28.10 -11.33
N GLU A 222 -14.21 -26.87 -10.82
CA GLU A 222 -14.48 -25.70 -11.66
C GLU A 222 -13.29 -25.38 -12.57
N TRP A 223 -12.09 -25.48 -12.01
CA TRP A 223 -10.86 -25.28 -12.75
C TRP A 223 -10.67 -26.30 -13.87
N LEU A 224 -10.75 -27.60 -13.58
CA LEU A 224 -10.60 -28.64 -14.61
C LEU A 224 -11.70 -28.55 -15.68
N ARG A 225 -12.94 -28.23 -15.28
CA ARG A 225 -14.03 -27.99 -16.24
C ARG A 225 -13.73 -26.80 -17.16
N PHE A 226 -13.14 -25.73 -16.64
CA PHE A 226 -12.73 -24.60 -17.48
C PHE A 226 -11.64 -25.01 -18.47
N VAL A 227 -10.64 -25.79 -18.02
CA VAL A 227 -9.56 -26.29 -18.89
C VAL A 227 -10.11 -27.11 -20.05
N ASP A 228 -11.03 -28.04 -19.77
CA ASP A 228 -11.69 -28.84 -20.81
C ASP A 228 -12.42 -27.97 -21.84
N LEU A 229 -13.17 -26.97 -21.37
CA LEU A 229 -13.90 -26.05 -22.24
C LEU A 229 -12.94 -25.22 -23.10
N ALA A 230 -11.86 -24.69 -22.51
CA ALA A 230 -10.85 -23.93 -23.25
C ALA A 230 -10.23 -24.75 -24.38
N PHE A 231 -9.87 -26.01 -24.11
CA PHE A 231 -9.35 -26.90 -25.15
C PHE A 231 -10.37 -27.23 -26.24
N ASN A 232 -11.62 -27.51 -25.85
CA ASN A 232 -12.67 -27.83 -26.81
C ASN A 232 -13.00 -26.64 -27.72
N ASP A 233 -12.86 -25.41 -27.22
CA ASP A 233 -13.04 -24.17 -27.97
C ASP A 233 -11.76 -23.73 -28.73
N GLY A 234 -10.66 -24.49 -28.63
CA GLY A 234 -9.42 -24.26 -29.37
C GLY A 234 -8.54 -23.14 -28.81
N TYR A 235 -8.71 -22.77 -27.53
CA TYR A 235 -7.86 -21.80 -26.87
C TYR A 235 -6.58 -22.44 -26.32
N PRO A 236 -5.38 -21.95 -26.72
CA PRO A 236 -4.12 -22.38 -26.11
C PRO A 236 -4.05 -21.95 -24.64
N LEU A 237 -3.74 -22.90 -23.75
CA LEU A 237 -3.70 -22.64 -22.31
C LEU A 237 -2.26 -22.68 -21.78
N TYR A 238 -1.93 -21.70 -20.94
CA TYR A 238 -0.64 -21.58 -20.28
C TYR A 238 -0.80 -21.30 -18.79
N MET A 239 0.19 -21.70 -18.00
CA MET A 239 0.26 -21.49 -16.56
C MET A 239 1.54 -20.77 -16.20
N LEU A 240 1.40 -19.59 -15.61
CA LEU A 240 2.49 -18.80 -15.08
C LEU A 240 2.58 -19.04 -13.57
N MET A 241 3.69 -19.63 -13.12
CA MET A 241 3.89 -20.00 -11.70
C MET A 241 4.37 -18.82 -10.85
N ASP A 242 3.65 -17.70 -10.93
CA ASP A 242 4.04 -16.41 -10.37
C ASP A 242 3.58 -16.15 -8.93
N GLY A 243 3.06 -17.15 -8.25
CA GLY A 243 2.74 -17.03 -6.84
C GLY A 243 2.37 -18.34 -6.17
N SER A 244 2.43 -18.35 -4.83
CA SER A 244 2.13 -19.54 -4.04
C SER A 244 0.70 -20.05 -4.23
N GLU A 245 -0.22 -19.17 -4.60
CA GLU A 245 -1.63 -19.52 -4.87
C GLU A 245 -1.81 -20.36 -6.14
N MET A 246 -0.81 -20.42 -7.03
CA MET A 246 -0.85 -21.23 -8.25
C MET A 246 -0.54 -22.71 -8.03
N GLY A 247 -0.05 -23.10 -6.85
CA GLY A 247 0.34 -24.48 -6.53
C GLY A 247 -0.82 -25.48 -6.69
N GLN A 248 -1.96 -25.25 -6.04
CA GLN A 248 -3.11 -26.14 -6.13
C GLN A 248 -3.68 -26.24 -7.57
N PRO A 249 -3.90 -25.13 -8.31
CA PRO A 249 -4.26 -25.21 -9.72
C PRO A 249 -3.27 -25.97 -10.60
N PHE A 250 -1.96 -25.84 -10.33
CA PHE A 250 -0.91 -26.54 -11.08
C PHE A 250 -0.93 -28.05 -10.81
N GLU A 251 -0.99 -28.45 -9.54
CA GLU A 251 -1.09 -29.87 -9.15
C GLU A 251 -2.34 -30.52 -9.73
N ALA A 252 -3.48 -29.79 -9.74
CA ALA A 252 -4.74 -30.29 -10.28
C ALA A 252 -4.61 -30.66 -11.77
N ILE A 253 -4.04 -29.78 -12.60
CA ILE A 253 -3.93 -30.06 -14.04
C ILE A 253 -2.84 -31.09 -14.36
N GLN A 254 -1.80 -31.18 -13.55
CA GLN A 254 -0.68 -32.11 -13.79
C GLN A 254 -1.13 -33.59 -13.75
N ASN A 255 -2.25 -33.88 -13.09
CA ASN A 255 -2.80 -35.24 -13.05
C ASN A 255 -3.44 -35.68 -14.37
N ASP A 256 -4.00 -34.73 -15.13
CA ASP A 256 -4.84 -35.00 -16.30
C ASP A 256 -4.27 -34.46 -17.61
N TYR A 257 -3.26 -33.58 -17.53
CA TYR A 257 -2.68 -32.85 -18.66
C TYR A 257 -1.15 -32.86 -18.61
N GLN A 258 -0.51 -32.78 -19.78
CA GLN A 258 0.93 -32.61 -19.87
C GLN A 258 1.31 -31.13 -19.73
N LEU A 259 2.31 -30.85 -18.90
CA LEU A 259 2.87 -29.51 -18.72
C LEU A 259 4.26 -29.45 -19.34
N VAL A 260 4.42 -28.55 -20.31
CA VAL A 260 5.69 -28.33 -21.01
C VAL A 260 6.18 -26.95 -20.66
N GLU A 261 7.37 -26.87 -20.08
CA GLU A 261 8.04 -25.59 -19.85
C GLU A 261 8.32 -24.90 -21.19
N VAL A 262 7.89 -23.65 -21.33
CA VAL A 262 8.13 -22.83 -22.52
C VAL A 262 9.03 -21.63 -22.25
N GLY A 263 9.25 -21.28 -20.99
CA GLY A 263 10.18 -20.22 -20.62
C GLY A 263 10.33 -20.04 -19.12
N ILE A 264 11.48 -19.48 -18.74
CA ILE A 264 11.79 -19.03 -17.39
C ILE A 264 11.96 -17.52 -17.44
N LEU A 265 11.22 -16.81 -16.59
CA LEU A 265 11.00 -15.38 -16.72
C LEU A 265 11.30 -14.67 -15.40
N PRO A 266 12.23 -13.70 -15.36
CA PRO A 266 12.53 -12.96 -14.14
C PRO A 266 11.39 -11.98 -13.83
N MET A 267 10.62 -12.26 -12.78
CA MET A 267 9.50 -11.40 -12.37
C MET A 267 9.22 -11.49 -10.88
N THR A 268 8.28 -10.66 -10.41
CA THR A 268 7.78 -10.74 -9.04
C THR A 268 7.00 -12.04 -8.86
N TYR A 269 7.43 -12.85 -7.90
CA TYR A 269 6.63 -13.95 -7.36
C TYR A 269 5.93 -13.51 -6.09
N PHE A 270 4.65 -13.84 -6.00
CA PHE A 270 3.80 -13.40 -4.90
C PHE A 270 3.58 -14.48 -3.85
N ILE A 271 3.68 -14.06 -2.60
CA ILE A 271 3.25 -14.81 -1.42
C ILE A 271 2.23 -13.98 -0.65
N ALA A 272 1.55 -14.57 0.32
CA ALA A 272 0.53 -13.86 1.10
C ALA A 272 1.04 -12.51 1.65
N GLY A 273 0.55 -11.40 1.07
CA GLY A 273 0.87 -10.03 1.50
C GLY A 273 2.24 -9.49 1.07
N SER A 274 3.01 -10.21 0.25
CA SER A 274 4.36 -9.77 -0.19
C SER A 274 4.69 -10.27 -1.60
N GLY A 275 5.81 -9.79 -2.15
CA GLY A 275 6.40 -10.30 -3.38
C GLY A 275 7.90 -10.12 -3.38
N TYR A 276 8.59 -10.94 -4.14
CA TYR A 276 10.04 -10.84 -4.33
C TYR A 276 10.40 -11.30 -5.75
N ASN A 277 11.54 -10.83 -6.25
CA ASN A 277 12.00 -11.20 -7.59
C ASN A 277 12.52 -12.63 -7.56
N GLN A 278 12.04 -13.44 -8.50
CA GLN A 278 12.61 -14.75 -8.78
C GLN A 278 12.30 -15.14 -10.22
N ASP A 279 12.97 -16.19 -10.66
CA ASP A 279 12.65 -16.85 -11.92
C ASP A 279 11.33 -17.60 -11.80
N VAL A 280 10.37 -17.22 -12.62
CA VAL A 280 9.04 -17.83 -12.71
C VAL A 280 8.92 -18.62 -13.99
N VAL A 281 8.43 -19.85 -13.88
CA VAL A 281 8.26 -20.74 -15.03
C VAL A 281 6.90 -20.52 -15.69
N LEU A 282 6.91 -20.40 -17.01
CA LEU A 282 5.72 -20.45 -17.85
C LEU A 282 5.61 -21.86 -18.46
N TYR A 283 4.48 -22.52 -18.21
CA TYR A 283 4.15 -23.83 -18.77
C TYR A 283 3.07 -23.69 -19.83
N GLN A 284 3.21 -24.41 -20.93
CA GLN A 284 2.11 -24.72 -21.84
C GLN A 284 1.39 -25.96 -21.33
N VAL A 285 0.06 -25.91 -21.29
CA VAL A 285 -0.80 -27.05 -20.99
C VAL A 285 -1.14 -27.76 -22.29
N LEU A 286 -0.89 -29.06 -22.36
CA LEU A 286 -1.19 -29.92 -23.49
C LEU A 286 -2.12 -31.05 -23.06
N ARG A 287 -2.98 -31.47 -23.99
CA ARG A 287 -3.89 -32.60 -23.82
C ARG A 287 -3.18 -33.92 -24.12
#